data_AF-A0A6C0FWB4-F1
#
_entry.id   AF-A0A6C0FWB4-F1
#
_cell.length_a   1.000
_cell.length_b   1.000
_cell.length_c   1.000
_cell.angle_alpha   90.00
_cell.angle_beta   90.00
_cell.angle_gamma   90.00
#
_symmetry.space_group_name_H-M   'P 1'
#
loop_
_entity.id
_entity.type
_entity.pdbx_description
1 polymer ?
#
loop_
_entity_poly.entity_id
_entity_poly.type
_entity_poly.pdbx_seq_one_letter_code
_entity_poly.pdbx_strand_id
1 'polypeptide(L)'
;MAYINGNLAMQPKRKPERQPSYRETKKVVTRRKPIPVQEKLLYLFTILVCVVVAGVIIFRYAQIYQMEQEIATLSAKQTKLEEQIATLTTQKEIANDPKTLMEKAKEQGMVKADEKDDNSVKVTVPASTDETTLANKD
;
A
#
# COMPACT_ATOMS: atom_id res chain seq x y z
N MET A 1 -79.70 -57.55 74.54
CA MET A 1 -79.55 -56.21 75.14
C MET A 1 -78.39 -56.25 76.11
N ALA A 2 -77.34 -55.48 75.86
CA ALA A 2 -76.22 -55.31 76.78
C ALA A 2 -76.24 -53.85 77.25
N TYR A 3 -76.64 -53.66 78.50
CA TYR A 3 -76.61 -52.37 79.19
C TYR A 3 -75.15 -52.00 79.48
N ILE A 4 -74.71 -50.83 79.02
CA ILE A 4 -73.44 -50.24 79.44
C ILE A 4 -73.74 -48.82 79.93
N ASN A 5 -73.96 -48.70 81.24
CA ASN A 5 -73.85 -47.45 81.97
C ASN A 5 -72.38 -47.28 82.36
N GLY A 6 -71.74 -46.22 81.89
CA GLY A 6 -70.38 -45.89 82.31
C GLY A 6 -69.80 -44.76 81.47
N ASN A 7 -69.50 -43.65 82.14
CA ASN A 7 -68.81 -42.47 81.63
C ASN A 7 -67.39 -42.83 81.15
N LEU A 8 -67.28 -43.47 79.99
CA LEU A 8 -66.04 -43.69 79.28
C LEU A 8 -66.25 -43.21 77.85
N ALA A 9 -65.72 -42.03 77.55
CA ALA A 9 -65.44 -41.61 76.18
C ALA A 9 -64.40 -42.58 75.60
N MET A 10 -64.85 -43.74 75.15
CA MET A 10 -64.07 -44.66 74.34
C MET A 10 -63.91 -43.98 72.98
N GLN A 11 -62.94 -43.07 72.88
CA GLN A 11 -62.53 -42.51 71.61
C GLN A 11 -62.10 -43.68 70.72
N PRO A 12 -62.80 -43.99 69.62
CA PRO A 12 -62.31 -45.00 68.71
C PRO A 12 -60.98 -44.51 68.14
N LYS A 13 -59.91 -45.27 68.43
CA LYS A 13 -58.56 -45.24 67.84
C LYS A 13 -58.41 -44.22 66.71
N ARG A 14 -57.81 -43.06 67.02
CA ARG A 14 -57.24 -42.18 66.02
C ARG A 14 -56.18 -42.99 65.27
N LYS A 15 -56.41 -43.29 63.99
CA LYS A 15 -55.39 -43.90 63.12
C LYS A 15 -54.16 -42.98 63.19
N PRO A 16 -52.94 -43.47 63.43
CA PRO A 16 -51.76 -42.63 63.31
C PRO A 16 -51.76 -42.04 61.89
N GLU A 17 -51.67 -40.72 61.83
CA GLU A 17 -51.53 -39.94 60.61
C GLU A 17 -50.50 -40.61 59.70
N ARG A 18 -50.93 -40.90 58.47
CA ARG A 18 -50.04 -41.32 57.41
C ARG A 18 -49.05 -40.16 57.23
N GLN A 19 -47.80 -40.34 57.66
CA GLN A 19 -46.76 -39.33 57.55
C GLN A 19 -46.78 -38.78 56.11
N PRO A 20 -46.83 -37.45 55.92
CA PRO A 20 -46.76 -36.91 54.57
C PRO A 20 -45.41 -37.34 54.00
N SER A 21 -45.46 -38.18 52.96
CA SER A 21 -44.27 -38.53 52.18
C SER A 21 -43.71 -37.22 51.64
N TYR A 22 -42.66 -36.73 52.27
CA TYR A 22 -41.99 -35.51 51.87
C TYR A 22 -41.35 -35.80 50.51
N ARG A 23 -42.04 -35.41 49.44
CA ARG A 23 -41.43 -35.36 48.11
C ARG A 23 -40.48 -34.18 48.14
N GLU A 24 -39.19 -34.48 48.21
CA GLU A 24 -38.15 -33.48 47.94
C GLU A 24 -38.38 -32.94 46.53
N THR A 25 -39.06 -31.81 46.43
CA THR A 25 -39.18 -31.07 45.18
C THR A 25 -37.85 -30.39 44.95
N LYS A 26 -36.91 -31.14 44.36
CA LYS A 26 -35.61 -30.63 43.96
C LYS A 26 -35.85 -29.44 43.03
N LYS A 27 -35.57 -28.24 43.54
CA LYS A 27 -35.69 -26.99 42.78
C LYS A 27 -34.80 -27.11 41.55
N VAL A 28 -35.41 -27.31 40.38
CA VAL A 28 -34.69 -27.34 39.10
C VAL A 28 -34.27 -25.91 38.83
N VAL A 29 -33.04 -25.58 39.22
CA VAL A 29 -32.44 -24.30 38.88
C VAL A 29 -32.06 -24.39 37.41
N THR A 30 -32.94 -23.92 36.54
CA THR A 30 -32.63 -23.73 35.11
C THR A 30 -31.52 -22.70 35.01
N ARG A 31 -30.26 -23.15 34.93
CA ARG A 31 -29.16 -22.26 34.58
C ARG A 31 -29.39 -21.79 33.14
N ARG A 32 -29.36 -20.48 32.93
CA ARG A 32 -29.45 -19.90 31.58
C ARG A 32 -28.32 -20.50 30.75
N LYS A 33 -28.66 -21.12 29.61
CA LYS A 33 -27.67 -21.64 28.67
C LYS A 33 -26.76 -20.47 28.26
N PRO A 34 -25.43 -20.55 28.46
CA PRO A 34 -24.54 -19.54 27.91
C PRO A 34 -24.67 -19.58 26.39
N ILE A 35 -24.86 -18.41 25.78
CA ILE A 35 -24.88 -18.22 24.33
C ILE A 35 -23.60 -18.85 23.77
N PRO A 36 -23.68 -19.72 22.74
CA PRO A 36 -22.53 -20.44 22.22
C PRO A 36 -21.45 -19.45 21.79
N VAL A 37 -20.23 -19.69 22.25
CA VAL A 37 -19.05 -18.82 21.99
C VAL A 37 -18.79 -18.60 20.50
N GLN A 38 -19.23 -19.53 19.64
CA GLN A 38 -19.08 -19.45 18.19
C GLN A 38 -19.80 -18.24 17.57
N GLU A 39 -21.04 -17.96 18.00
CA GLU A 39 -21.79 -16.81 17.47
C GLU A 39 -21.12 -15.48 17.83
N LYS A 40 -20.63 -15.35 19.07
CA LYS A 40 -19.89 -14.16 19.51
C LYS A 40 -18.57 -13.97 18.77
N LEU A 41 -17.87 -15.07 18.45
CA LEU A 41 -16.61 -15.01 17.72
C LEU A 41 -16.82 -14.53 16.28
N LEU A 42 -17.90 -14.99 15.64
CA LEU A 42 -18.26 -14.60 14.28
C LEU A 42 -18.58 -13.10 14.20
N TYR A 43 -19.31 -12.54 15.17
CA TYR A 43 -19.55 -11.10 15.24
C TYR A 43 -18.27 -10.27 15.44
N LEU A 44 -17.34 -10.76 16.26
CA LEU A 44 -16.06 -10.08 16.46
C LEU A 44 -15.21 -10.09 15.18
N PHE A 45 -15.24 -11.22 14.46
CA PHE A 45 -14.55 -11.36 13.18
C PHE A 45 -15.13 -10.43 12.11
N THR A 46 -16.46 -10.31 12.00
CA THR A 46 -17.06 -9.40 11.00
C THR A 46 -16.72 -7.93 11.29
N ILE A 47 -16.68 -7.52 12.56
CA ILE A 47 -16.21 -6.19 12.96
C ILE A 47 -14.75 -6.00 12.57
N LEU A 48 -13.90 -6.99 12.86
CA LEU A 48 -12.47 -6.94 12.52
C LEU A 48 -12.28 -6.77 11.00
N VAL A 49 -12.96 -7.58 10.19
CA VAL A 49 -12.93 -7.48 8.73
C VAL A 49 -13.37 -6.09 8.26
N CYS A 50 -14.44 -5.54 8.85
CA CYS A 50 -14.92 -4.20 8.52
C CYS A 50 -13.86 -3.12 8.80
N VAL A 51 -13.20 -3.18 9.98
CA VAL A 51 -12.12 -2.23 10.33
C VAL A 51 -10.91 -2.38 9.40
N VAL A 52 -10.54 -3.61 9.03
CA VAL A 52 -9.44 -3.84 8.07
C VAL A 52 -9.77 -3.25 6.71
N VAL A 53 -10.98 -3.47 6.19
CA VAL A 53 -11.41 -2.90 4.91
C VAL A 53 -11.36 -1.37 4.96
N ALA A 54 -11.90 -0.75 6.01
CA ALA A 54 -11.83 0.70 6.19
C ALA A 54 -10.38 1.21 6.28
N GLY A 55 -9.52 0.51 7.01
CA GLY A 55 -8.10 0.84 7.12
C GLY A 55 -7.35 0.76 5.80
N VAL A 56 -7.61 -0.28 4.99
CA VAL A 56 -7.01 -0.43 3.65
C VAL A 56 -7.44 0.71 2.73
N ILE A 57 -8.71 1.11 2.77
CA ILE A 57 -9.20 2.23 1.95
C ILE A 57 -8.44 3.51 2.31
N ILE A 58 -8.38 3.87 3.60
CA ILE A 58 -7.67 5.07 4.07
C ILE A 58 -6.19 5.02 3.67
N PHE A 59 -5.54 3.87 3.83
CA PHE A 59 -4.14 3.68 3.45
C PHE A 59 -3.91 3.87 1.96
N ARG A 60 -4.82 3.35 1.11
CA ARG A 60 -4.76 3.56 -0.34
C ARG A 60 -4.93 5.03 -0.72
N TYR A 61 -5.84 5.75 -0.06
CA TYR A 61 -6.01 7.20 -0.29
C TYR A 61 -4.73 7.99 0.05
N ALA A 62 -4.07 7.67 1.16
CA ALA A 62 -2.82 8.32 1.53
C ALA A 62 -1.70 8.06 0.52
N GLN A 63 -1.59 6.83 -0.02
CA GLN A 63 -0.61 6.48 -1.05
C GLN A 63 -0.83 7.24 -2.36
N ILE A 64 -2.09 7.33 -2.81
CA ILE A 64 -2.44 8.05 -4.05
C ILE A 64 -2.05 9.53 -3.92
N TYR A 65 -2.26 10.13 -2.75
CA TYR A 65 -1.89 11.52 -2.51
C TYR A 65 -0.37 11.76 -2.56
N GLN A 66 0.42 10.84 -2.00
CA GLN A 66 1.88 10.92 -2.09
C GLN A 66 2.37 10.79 -3.54
N MET A 67 1.77 9.87 -4.32
CA MET A 67 2.08 9.69 -5.74
C MET A 67 1.75 10.93 -6.58
N GLU A 68 0.65 11.62 -6.32
CA GLU A 68 0.28 12.83 -7.07
C GLU A 68 1.33 13.94 -6.91
N GLN A 69 1.82 14.15 -5.68
CA GLN A 69 2.89 15.12 -5.43
C GLN A 69 4.21 14.67 -6.08
N GLU A 70 4.54 13.39 -6.01
CA GLU A 70 5.73 12.86 -6.65
C GLU A 70 5.70 13.08 -8.16
N ILE A 71 4.58 12.76 -8.82
CA ILE A 71 4.37 13.00 -10.25
C ILE A 71 4.51 14.49 -10.58
N ALA A 72 3.88 15.39 -9.82
CA ALA A 72 3.99 16.83 -10.05
C ALA A 72 5.45 17.32 -9.96
N THR A 73 6.20 16.85 -8.95
CA THR A 73 7.61 17.21 -8.81
C THR A 73 8.50 16.64 -9.91
N LEU A 74 8.23 15.41 -10.36
CA LEU A 74 8.96 14.79 -11.46
C LEU A 74 8.70 15.52 -12.77
N SER A 75 7.43 15.84 -13.07
CA SER A 75 7.07 16.62 -14.26
C SER A 75 7.75 17.99 -14.27
N ALA A 76 7.75 18.70 -13.13
CA ALA A 76 8.45 19.98 -13.02
C ALA A 76 9.96 19.86 -13.26
N LYS A 77 10.59 18.78 -12.77
CA LYS A 77 12.01 18.50 -13.03
C LYS A 77 12.26 18.19 -14.51
N GLN A 78 11.38 17.44 -15.16
CA GLN A 78 11.48 17.14 -16.59
C GLN A 78 11.43 18.43 -17.42
N THR A 79 10.44 19.29 -17.18
CA THR A 79 10.34 20.58 -17.89
C THR A 79 11.59 21.44 -17.68
N LYS A 80 12.11 21.50 -16.46
CA LYS A 80 13.34 22.24 -16.17
C LYS A 80 14.57 21.63 -16.87
N LEU A 81 14.62 20.31 -17.02
CA LEU A 81 15.71 19.64 -17.74
C LEU A 81 15.60 19.88 -19.25
N GLU A 82 14.40 19.85 -19.82
CA GLU A 82 14.16 20.17 -21.22
C GLU A 82 14.57 21.61 -21.56
N GLU A 83 14.24 22.57 -20.69
CA GLU A 83 14.67 23.97 -20.84
C GLU A 83 16.19 24.12 -20.78
N GLN A 84 16.84 23.41 -19.84
CA GLN A 84 18.31 23.38 -19.76
C GLN A 84 18.92 22.76 -21.02
N ILE A 85 18.34 21.68 -21.56
CA ILE A 85 18.81 21.08 -22.80
C ILE A 85 18.65 22.08 -23.96
N ALA A 86 17.49 22.71 -24.10
CA ALA A 86 17.24 23.68 -25.17
C ALA A 86 18.20 24.89 -25.10
N THR A 87 18.47 25.40 -23.91
CA THR A 87 19.42 26.51 -23.72
C THR A 87 20.85 26.07 -24.05
N LEU A 88 21.26 24.87 -23.64
CA LEU A 88 22.58 24.32 -23.96
C LEU A 88 22.74 23.99 -25.45
N THR A 89 21.72 23.48 -26.11
CA THR A 89 21.75 23.23 -27.57
C THR A 89 21.86 24.55 -28.32
N THR A 90 21.09 25.58 -27.92
CA THR A 90 21.17 26.91 -28.52
C THR A 90 22.57 27.52 -28.34
N GLN A 91 23.15 27.43 -27.13
CA GLN A 91 24.52 27.89 -26.89
C GLN A 91 25.55 27.12 -27.73
N LYS A 92 25.36 25.81 -27.87
CA LYS A 92 26.22 24.96 -28.72
C LYS A 92 26.10 25.35 -30.19
N GLU A 93 24.91 25.61 -30.70
CA GLU A 93 24.69 26.08 -32.07
C GLU A 93 25.37 27.43 -32.30
N ILE A 94 25.18 28.39 -31.41
CA ILE A 94 25.85 29.71 -31.47
C ILE A 94 27.38 29.56 -31.40
N ALA A 95 27.89 28.64 -30.59
CA ALA A 95 29.34 28.39 -30.47
C ALA A 95 29.91 27.67 -31.69
N ASN A 96 29.13 26.79 -32.33
CA ASN A 96 29.52 26.08 -33.54
C ASN A 96 29.25 26.88 -34.83
N ASP A 97 28.54 28.00 -34.73
CA ASP A 97 28.26 28.84 -35.88
C ASP A 97 29.58 29.30 -36.52
N PRO A 98 29.81 29.00 -37.81
CA PRO A 98 31.09 29.28 -38.46
C PRO A 98 31.40 30.78 -38.51
N LYS A 99 30.37 31.64 -38.42
CA LYS A 99 30.52 33.10 -38.35
C LYS A 99 31.09 33.57 -37.01
N THR A 100 30.55 33.09 -35.89
CA THR A 100 31.05 33.42 -34.55
C THR A 100 32.44 32.83 -34.33
N LEU A 101 32.69 31.64 -34.89
CA LEU A 101 34.02 31.02 -34.88
C LEU A 101 35.02 31.82 -35.69
N MET A 102 34.64 32.33 -36.87
CA MET A 102 35.51 33.21 -37.68
C MET A 102 35.76 34.56 -37.00
N GLU A 103 34.78 35.14 -36.32
CA GLU A 103 34.95 36.38 -35.55
C GLU A 103 35.88 36.16 -34.35
N LYS A 104 35.65 35.14 -33.53
CA LYS A 104 36.56 34.77 -32.43
C LYS A 104 37.97 34.43 -32.92
N ALA A 105 38.09 33.73 -34.05
CA ALA A 105 39.39 33.42 -34.64
C ALA A 105 40.13 34.69 -35.10
N LYS A 106 39.42 35.65 -35.71
CA LYS A 106 39.98 36.96 -36.08
C LYS A 106 40.39 37.77 -34.86
N GLU A 107 39.58 37.80 -33.79
CA GLU A 107 39.91 38.46 -32.52
C GLU A 107 41.14 37.83 -31.85
N GLN A 108 41.31 36.51 -32.00
CA GLN A 108 42.48 35.77 -31.53
C GLN A 108 43.70 35.87 -32.48
N GLY A 109 43.62 36.69 -33.54
CA GLY A 109 44.72 36.92 -34.48
C GLY A 109 44.96 35.80 -35.49
N MET A 110 44.02 34.85 -35.63
CA MET A 110 44.10 33.77 -36.61
C MET A 110 43.66 34.26 -37.99
N VAL A 111 44.45 33.92 -39.01
CA VAL A 111 44.20 34.30 -40.41
C VAL A 111 43.67 33.09 -41.17
N LYS A 112 42.72 33.28 -42.09
CA LYS A 112 42.25 32.20 -42.97
C LYS A 112 43.42 31.73 -43.85
N ALA A 113 43.60 30.42 -43.94
CA ALA A 113 44.68 29.79 -44.70
C ALA A 113 44.67 30.13 -46.21
N ASP A 114 43.59 30.72 -46.73
CA ASP A 114 43.45 31.05 -48.15
C ASP A 114 44.15 32.36 -48.56
N GLU A 115 44.58 33.22 -47.61
CA GLU A 115 45.01 34.59 -47.97
C GLU A 115 46.48 34.95 -47.69
N LYS A 116 47.30 34.02 -47.17
CA LYS A 116 48.77 34.13 -47.24
C LYS A 116 49.42 32.88 -46.64
N ASP A 117 50.15 32.17 -47.49
CA ASP A 117 51.47 31.58 -47.26
C ASP A 117 51.61 30.18 -47.85
N ASP A 118 52.65 30.05 -48.66
CA ASP A 118 53.14 28.88 -49.39
C ASP A 118 53.67 27.76 -48.45
N ASN A 119 53.19 27.72 -47.21
CA ASN A 119 53.61 26.78 -46.17
C ASN A 119 52.40 26.19 -45.45
N SER A 120 51.49 25.61 -46.23
CA SER A 120 50.40 24.79 -45.68
C SER A 120 50.97 23.52 -45.07
N VAL A 121 50.91 23.40 -43.74
CA VAL A 121 51.17 22.12 -43.06
C VAL A 121 50.06 21.15 -43.46
N LYS A 122 50.34 20.26 -44.41
CA LYS A 122 49.45 19.15 -44.76
C LYS A 122 49.37 18.21 -43.56
N VAL A 123 48.26 18.27 -42.84
CA VAL A 123 47.90 17.22 -41.88
C VAL A 123 47.40 16.03 -42.68
N THR A 124 48.29 15.05 -42.90
CA THR A 124 47.89 13.72 -43.35
C THR A 124 47.18 13.03 -42.20
N VAL A 125 45.86 12.95 -42.28
CA VAL A 125 45.08 12.03 -41.44
C VAL A 125 45.45 10.61 -41.91
N PRO A 126 46.11 9.77 -41.09
CA PRO A 126 46.29 8.38 -41.46
C PRO A 126 44.89 7.76 -41.53
N ALA A 127 44.55 7.22 -42.70
CA ALA A 127 43.38 6.39 -42.87
C ALA A 127 43.47 5.25 -41.85
N SER A 128 42.70 5.32 -40.77
CA SER A 128 42.42 4.16 -39.94
C SER A 128 41.59 3.22 -40.78
N THR A 129 42.30 2.24 -41.33
CA THR A 129 41.79 0.99 -41.86
C THR A 129 40.85 0.37 -40.83
N ASP A 130 39.56 0.40 -41.10
CA ASP A 130 38.59 -0.55 -40.56
C ASP A 130 37.57 -0.83 -41.67
N GLU A 131 38.03 -1.51 -42.72
CA GLU A 131 37.19 -2.45 -43.44
C GLU A 131 36.83 -3.58 -42.47
N THR A 132 35.85 -3.37 -41.60
CA THR A 132 35.12 -4.50 -41.02
C THR A 132 33.99 -4.83 -41.97
N THR A 133 34.30 -5.79 -42.84
CA THR A 133 33.34 -6.63 -43.51
C THR A 133 32.25 -7.06 -42.51
N LEU A 134 31.03 -6.55 -42.69
CA LEU A 134 29.84 -7.19 -42.14
C LEU A 134 29.61 -8.48 -42.94
N ALA A 135 30.44 -9.47 -42.66
CA ALA A 135 30.22 -10.85 -43.04
C ALA A 135 29.25 -11.48 -42.04
N ASN A 136 28.11 -11.91 -42.56
CA ASN A 136 27.30 -13.05 -42.16
C ASN A 136 27.30 -13.48 -40.69
N LYS A 137 26.08 -13.49 -40.12
CA LYS A 137 25.68 -14.57 -39.24
C LYS A 137 24.22 -14.92 -39.48
N ASP A 138 24.02 -16.12 -40.03
CA ASP A 138 22.81 -16.94 -39.95
C ASP A 138 22.32 -17.10 -38.51
#